data_AF-A0A813CRV9-F1
#
_entry.id   AF-A0A813CRV9-F1
#
_cell.length_a   1.000
_cell.length_b   1.000
_cell.length_c   1.000
_cell.angle_alpha   90.00
_cell.angle_beta   90.00
_cell.angle_gamma   90.00
#
_symmetry.space_group_name_H-M   'P 1'
#
loop_
_entity.id
_entity.type
_entity.pdbx_description
1 polymer ?
#
loop_
_entity_poly.entity_id
_entity_poly.type
_entity_poly.pdbx_seq_one_letter_code
_entity_poly.pdbx_strand_id
1 'polypeptide(L)'
;MPESPGEEKSRYRFESYCSRPPRWTYDAIPFSGAYGATLAVWAAVVANRGEVLADHFLLFLLPVALHVMLFLATQWSVEVRCRVRFYRQPSIDKATHVKVVPLPREGHANDTRVALVPLIQEDGQKSINYLKKKFVYNSTTGKFERLHFEITSPLESYLGSTGLTAKEVDERTRKYGENIYDIPLPDFWELFQEHAVAPFFVFQLFCVLLWLMDEYWYYSLLTLLPA
;
A
#
# COMPACT_ATOMS: atom_id res chain seq x y z
N MET A 1 -6.86 41.92 -20.86
CA MET A 1 -7.21 41.13 -19.66
C MET A 1 -6.10 40.11 -19.46
N PRO A 2 -5.16 40.34 -18.52
CA PRO A 2 -4.13 39.36 -18.25
C PRO A 2 -4.78 38.14 -17.55
N GLU A 3 -4.50 36.96 -18.07
CA GLU A 3 -4.96 35.68 -17.54
C GLU A 3 -4.53 35.54 -16.06
N SER A 4 -5.46 35.13 -15.21
CA SER A 4 -5.15 34.78 -13.82
C SER A 4 -4.14 33.63 -13.81
N PRO A 5 -3.10 33.67 -12.95
CA PRO A 5 -2.09 32.63 -12.89
C PRO A 5 -2.77 31.27 -12.66
N GLY A 6 -2.51 30.35 -13.58
CA GLY A 6 -3.29 29.15 -13.80
C GLY A 6 -3.55 28.36 -12.52
N GLU A 7 -4.83 28.06 -12.31
CA GLU A 7 -5.25 27.00 -11.41
C GLU A 7 -4.70 25.69 -11.99
N GLU A 8 -3.49 25.30 -11.57
CA GLU A 8 -2.86 24.05 -11.99
C GLU A 8 -3.80 22.91 -11.57
N LYS A 9 -4.58 22.38 -12.53
CA LYS A 9 -5.49 21.26 -12.30
C LYS A 9 -4.73 20.19 -11.54
N SER A 10 -5.17 19.88 -10.33
CA SER A 10 -4.44 19.02 -9.41
C SER A 10 -4.11 17.70 -10.12
N ARG A 11 -2.81 17.44 -10.34
CA ARG A 11 -2.30 16.27 -11.07
C ARG A 11 -2.75 14.92 -10.48
N TYR A 12 -3.22 14.94 -9.24
CA TYR A 12 -3.59 13.76 -8.47
C TYR A 12 -5.00 13.91 -7.88
N ARG A 13 -5.70 12.79 -7.78
CA ARG A 13 -6.92 12.62 -7.00
C ARG A 13 -6.54 11.96 -5.67
N PHE A 14 -7.00 12.55 -4.58
CA PHE A 14 -6.75 12.06 -3.23
C PHE A 14 -8.04 11.50 -2.64
N GLU A 15 -7.98 10.28 -2.12
CA GLU A 15 -9.11 9.61 -1.46
C GLU A 15 -8.68 9.20 -0.04
N SER A 16 -9.42 9.62 0.97
CA SER A 16 -9.10 9.33 2.37
C SER A 16 -9.65 7.97 2.83
N TYR A 17 -8.84 7.25 3.59
CA TYR A 17 -9.12 5.91 4.10
C TYR A 17 -8.74 5.75 5.58
N CYS A 18 -9.47 4.88 6.26
CA CYS A 18 -9.15 4.43 7.60
C CYS A 18 -8.78 2.95 7.58
N SER A 19 -7.74 2.58 8.33
CA SER A 19 -7.37 1.19 8.54
C SER A 19 -8.44 0.48 9.36
N ARG A 20 -8.84 -0.72 8.94
CA ARG A 20 -9.71 -1.58 9.74
C ARG A 20 -8.87 -2.24 10.85
N PRO A 21 -9.40 -2.41 12.06
CA PRO A 21 -8.69 -3.16 13.09
C PRO A 21 -8.46 -4.61 12.61
N PRO A 22 -7.35 -5.26 13.01
CA PRO A 22 -6.92 -6.56 12.46
C PRO A 22 -7.95 -7.69 12.57
N ARG A 23 -8.88 -7.59 13.51
CA ARG A 23 -9.97 -8.55 13.76
C ARG A 23 -11.21 -8.36 12.87
N TRP A 24 -11.33 -7.22 12.18
CA TRP A 24 -12.52 -6.85 11.38
C TRP A 24 -12.22 -6.69 9.88
N THR A 25 -11.09 -7.23 9.44
CA THR A 25 -10.73 -7.25 8.04
C THR A 25 -11.42 -8.42 7.32
N TYR A 26 -11.72 -8.22 6.04
CA TYR A 26 -12.42 -9.24 5.24
C TYR A 26 -11.56 -10.45 4.88
N ASP A 27 -10.27 -10.45 5.23
CA ASP A 27 -9.39 -11.61 5.17
C ASP A 27 -9.44 -12.45 6.47
N ALA A 28 -9.75 -11.86 7.63
CA ALA A 28 -9.73 -12.58 8.90
C ALA A 28 -11.08 -13.28 9.20
N ILE A 29 -12.20 -12.55 9.11
CA ILE A 29 -13.52 -13.05 9.54
C ILE A 29 -14.00 -14.23 8.67
N PRO A 30 -14.18 -14.09 7.34
CA PRO A 30 -14.75 -15.17 6.54
C PRO A 30 -13.84 -16.40 6.50
N PHE A 31 -12.51 -16.22 6.55
CA PHE A 31 -11.59 -17.34 6.58
C PHE A 31 -11.55 -18.04 7.93
N SER A 32 -11.61 -17.32 9.05
CA SER A 32 -11.75 -17.96 10.38
C SER A 32 -13.02 -18.81 10.47
N GLY A 33 -14.13 -18.33 9.90
CA GLY A 33 -15.37 -19.10 9.77
C GLY A 33 -15.22 -20.31 8.84
N ALA A 34 -14.55 -20.16 7.70
CA ALA A 34 -14.29 -21.24 6.77
C ALA A 34 -13.39 -22.34 7.38
N TYR A 35 -12.35 -21.97 8.13
CA TYR A 35 -11.51 -22.91 8.86
C TYR A 35 -12.29 -23.61 9.98
N GLY A 36 -13.13 -22.87 10.72
CA GLY A 36 -14.01 -23.47 11.72
C GLY A 36 -15.02 -24.47 11.13
N ALA A 37 -15.63 -24.13 10.00
CA ALA A 37 -16.58 -25.00 9.30
C ALA A 37 -15.90 -26.26 8.75
N THR A 38 -14.74 -26.13 8.12
CA THR A 38 -13.95 -27.28 7.63
C THR A 38 -13.50 -28.18 8.78
N LEU A 39 -13.08 -27.60 9.91
CA LEU A 39 -12.76 -28.36 11.11
C LEU A 39 -13.97 -29.09 11.70
N ALA A 40 -15.14 -28.46 11.71
CA ALA A 40 -16.38 -29.08 12.20
C ALA A 40 -16.82 -30.26 11.31
N VAL A 41 -16.73 -30.10 9.98
CA VAL A 41 -16.99 -31.17 9.01
C VAL A 41 -16.00 -32.31 9.21
N TRP A 42 -14.70 -31.98 9.34
CA TRP A 42 -13.66 -32.96 9.63
C TRP A 42 -13.97 -33.76 10.91
N ALA A 43 -14.28 -33.07 12.01
CA ALA A 43 -14.61 -33.70 13.29
C ALA A 43 -15.86 -34.59 13.19
N ALA A 44 -16.89 -34.16 12.46
CA ALA A 44 -18.11 -34.95 12.25
C ALA A 44 -17.84 -36.22 11.42
N VAL A 45 -16.99 -36.13 10.39
CA VAL A 45 -16.62 -37.30 9.58
C VAL A 45 -15.81 -38.29 10.40
N VAL A 46 -14.83 -37.82 11.19
CA VAL A 46 -14.03 -38.66 12.09
C VAL A 46 -14.91 -39.33 13.14
N ALA A 47 -15.85 -38.59 13.75
CA ALA A 47 -16.77 -39.13 14.75
C ALA A 47 -17.72 -40.20 14.17
N ASN A 48 -18.18 -40.03 12.93
CA ASN A 48 -19.11 -40.97 12.30
C ASN A 48 -18.42 -42.20 11.69
N ARG A 49 -17.19 -42.08 11.18
CA ARG A 49 -16.49 -43.17 10.49
C ARG A 49 -15.39 -43.85 11.32
N GLY A 50 -14.95 -43.27 12.44
CA GLY A 50 -13.97 -43.86 13.34
C GLY A 50 -12.53 -43.96 12.79
N GLU A 51 -12.31 -43.60 11.52
CA GLU A 51 -11.01 -43.66 10.86
C GLU A 51 -10.58 -42.28 10.36
N VAL A 52 -9.35 -41.88 10.72
CA VAL A 52 -8.70 -40.70 10.16
C VAL A 52 -7.99 -41.12 8.87
N LEU A 53 -8.73 -41.18 7.75
CA LEU A 53 -8.09 -41.37 6.45
C LEU A 53 -7.17 -40.18 6.15
N ALA A 54 -6.04 -40.45 5.49
CA ALA A 54 -5.09 -39.43 5.05
C ALA A 54 -5.80 -38.32 4.26
N ASP A 55 -6.69 -38.66 3.33
CA ASP A 55 -7.30 -37.73 2.37
C ASP A 55 -8.11 -36.56 2.99
N HIS A 56 -8.45 -36.63 4.27
CA HIS A 56 -9.17 -35.56 4.96
C HIS A 56 -8.40 -34.24 5.01
N PHE A 57 -7.07 -34.22 4.86
CA PHE A 57 -6.30 -32.97 4.77
C PHE A 57 -6.70 -32.13 3.54
N LEU A 58 -7.24 -32.76 2.49
CA LEU A 58 -7.69 -32.07 1.27
C LEU A 58 -8.81 -31.06 1.56
N LEU A 59 -9.62 -31.28 2.61
CA LEU A 59 -10.68 -30.36 3.04
C LEU A 59 -10.12 -28.98 3.44
N PHE A 60 -8.89 -28.93 3.94
CA PHE A 60 -8.24 -27.69 4.34
C PHE A 60 -7.51 -26.99 3.18
N LEU A 61 -7.23 -27.68 2.08
CA LEU A 61 -6.51 -27.10 0.94
C LEU A 61 -7.31 -25.96 0.29
N LEU A 62 -8.62 -26.13 0.11
CA LEU A 62 -9.46 -25.12 -0.52
C LEU A 62 -9.50 -23.78 0.24
N PRO A 63 -9.82 -23.72 1.55
CA PRO A 63 -9.80 -22.46 2.28
C PRO A 63 -8.39 -21.86 2.37
N VAL A 64 -7.33 -22.68 2.47
CA VAL A 64 -5.94 -22.20 2.41
C VAL A 64 -5.63 -21.55 1.07
N ALA A 65 -5.94 -22.22 -0.05
CA ALA A 65 -5.68 -21.70 -1.38
C ALA A 65 -6.43 -20.37 -1.64
N LEU A 66 -7.70 -20.29 -1.24
CA LEU A 66 -8.49 -19.06 -1.34
C LEU A 66 -7.92 -17.93 -0.47
N HIS A 67 -7.41 -18.25 0.72
CA HIS A 67 -6.82 -17.26 1.63
C HIS A 67 -5.52 -16.70 1.05
N VAL A 68 -4.63 -17.58 0.57
CA VAL A 68 -3.38 -17.20 -0.11
C VAL A 68 -3.68 -16.35 -1.35
N MET A 69 -4.68 -16.73 -2.15
CA MET A 69 -5.07 -15.97 -3.34
C MET A 69 -5.59 -14.58 -2.98
N LEU A 70 -6.41 -14.45 -1.92
CA LEU A 70 -6.85 -13.13 -1.44
C LEU A 70 -5.67 -12.30 -0.96
N PHE A 71 -4.74 -12.90 -0.20
CA PHE A 71 -3.53 -12.23 0.24
C PHE A 71 -2.72 -11.68 -0.93
N LEU A 72 -2.44 -12.51 -1.95
CA LEU A 72 -1.72 -12.11 -3.16
C LEU A 72 -2.45 -10.99 -3.91
N ALA A 73 -3.78 -11.10 -4.05
CA ALA A 73 -4.58 -10.05 -4.69
C ALA A 73 -4.46 -8.69 -3.96
N THR A 74 -4.30 -8.68 -2.63
CA THR A 74 -4.03 -7.44 -1.88
C THR A 74 -2.62 -6.87 -2.11
N GLN A 75 -1.64 -7.68 -2.50
CA GLN A 75 -0.31 -7.21 -2.87
C GLN A 75 -0.26 -6.67 -4.29
N TRP A 76 -0.98 -7.32 -5.22
CA TRP A 76 -0.99 -6.93 -6.63
C TRP A 76 -1.85 -5.70 -6.93
N SER A 77 -2.92 -5.48 -6.15
CA SER A 77 -3.84 -4.36 -6.38
C SER A 77 -4.09 -3.55 -5.12
N VAL A 78 -3.76 -2.27 -5.20
CA VAL A 78 -4.08 -1.29 -4.15
C VAL A 78 -5.60 -1.16 -3.96
N GLU A 79 -6.40 -1.35 -5.01
CA GLU A 79 -7.85 -1.30 -4.88
C GLU A 79 -8.41 -2.46 -4.07
N VAL A 80 -7.93 -3.67 -4.34
CA VAL A 80 -8.29 -4.87 -3.55
C VAL A 80 -7.83 -4.68 -2.11
N ARG A 81 -6.60 -4.21 -1.89
CA ARG A 81 -6.08 -3.88 -0.57
C ARG A 81 -6.98 -2.89 0.17
N CYS A 82 -7.41 -1.82 -0.50
CA CYS A 82 -8.31 -0.82 0.05
C CYS A 82 -9.69 -1.41 0.41
N ARG A 83 -10.23 -2.35 -0.37
CA ARG A 83 -11.52 -2.99 -0.07
C ARG A 83 -11.42 -3.96 1.10
N VAL A 84 -10.35 -4.74 1.19
CA VAL A 84 -10.18 -5.80 2.18
C VAL A 84 -9.78 -5.25 3.55
N ARG A 85 -8.78 -4.34 3.58
CA ARG A 85 -8.13 -3.87 4.82
C ARG A 85 -8.49 -2.46 5.25
N PHE A 86 -9.12 -1.69 4.38
CA PHE A 86 -9.46 -0.29 4.65
C PHE A 86 -10.95 -0.02 4.41
N TYR A 87 -11.41 1.15 4.85
CA TYR A 87 -12.70 1.68 4.45
C TYR A 87 -12.56 3.15 4.11
N ARG A 88 -13.40 3.63 3.18
CA ARG A 88 -13.36 5.01 2.72
C ARG A 88 -13.89 5.92 3.82
N GLN A 89 -13.17 7.00 4.10
CA GLN A 89 -13.53 7.97 5.12
C GLN A 89 -13.75 9.35 4.48
N PRO A 90 -14.90 10.03 4.70
CA PRO A 90 -15.16 11.33 4.08
C PRO A 90 -14.43 12.50 4.76
N SER A 91 -14.18 12.42 6.07
CA SER A 91 -13.43 13.44 6.82
C SER A 91 -11.95 13.06 6.91
N ILE A 92 -11.09 14.01 6.57
CA ILE A 92 -9.63 13.87 6.63
C ILE A 92 -9.12 13.90 8.08
N ASP A 93 -9.88 14.45 9.04
CA ASP A 93 -9.52 14.47 10.48
C ASP A 93 -9.45 13.09 11.11
N LYS A 94 -10.27 12.17 10.64
CA LYS A 94 -10.31 10.80 11.15
C LYS A 94 -9.54 9.83 10.26
N ALA A 95 -9.05 10.28 9.12
CA ALA A 95 -8.36 9.44 8.15
C ALA A 95 -6.98 9.04 8.65
N THR A 96 -6.61 7.79 8.39
CA THR A 96 -5.27 7.26 8.74
C THR A 96 -4.35 7.19 7.52
N HIS A 97 -4.95 7.05 6.33
CA HIS A 97 -4.24 6.82 5.08
C HIS A 97 -4.93 7.62 3.96
N VAL A 98 -4.17 7.93 2.91
CA VAL A 98 -4.67 8.59 1.71
C VAL A 98 -4.22 7.78 0.49
N LYS A 99 -5.19 7.42 -0.35
CA LYS A 99 -4.94 6.82 -1.66
C LYS A 99 -4.72 7.95 -2.66
N VAL A 100 -3.56 7.92 -3.30
CA VAL A 100 -3.15 8.86 -4.35
C VAL A 100 -3.37 8.19 -5.70
N VAL A 101 -4.23 8.78 -6.53
CA VAL A 101 -4.50 8.32 -7.89
C VAL A 101 -4.03 9.40 -8.87
N PRO A 102 -2.98 9.16 -9.67
CA PRO A 102 -2.58 10.10 -10.70
C PRO A 102 -3.66 10.19 -11.79
N LEU A 103 -3.93 11.41 -12.26
CA LEU A 103 -4.84 11.61 -13.39
C LEU A 103 -4.09 11.36 -14.71
N PRO A 104 -4.68 10.61 -15.65
CA PRO A 104 -4.05 10.33 -16.94
C PRO A 104 -3.80 11.65 -17.68
N ARG A 105 -2.59 11.80 -18.21
CA ARG A 105 -2.17 12.95 -19.02
C ARG A 105 -1.90 12.49 -20.44
N GLU A 106 -2.33 13.27 -21.42
CA GLU A 106 -1.96 13.06 -22.82
C GLU A 106 -0.42 13.03 -22.98
N GLY A 107 0.09 11.93 -23.52
CA GLY A 107 1.51 11.76 -23.85
C GLY A 107 2.45 11.41 -22.69
N HIS A 108 1.99 11.23 -21.45
CA HIS A 108 2.84 10.83 -20.31
C HIS A 108 2.23 9.63 -19.57
N ALA A 109 2.48 8.42 -20.07
CA ALA A 109 1.92 7.16 -19.56
C ALA A 109 2.59 6.63 -18.27
N ASN A 110 3.71 7.25 -17.82
CA ASN A 110 4.61 6.61 -16.86
C ASN A 110 4.31 6.89 -15.37
N ASP A 111 3.50 7.90 -15.05
CA ASP A 111 3.15 8.24 -13.65
C ASP A 111 1.75 7.70 -13.30
N THR A 112 1.54 6.38 -13.42
CA THR A 112 0.24 5.70 -13.19
C THR A 112 0.17 4.96 -11.87
N ARG A 113 1.24 4.97 -11.06
CA ARG A 113 1.32 4.16 -9.84
C ARG A 113 0.36 4.67 -8.76
N VAL A 114 -0.78 4.00 -8.62
CA VAL A 114 -1.67 4.24 -7.49
C VAL A 114 -0.97 3.75 -6.22
N ALA A 115 -0.95 4.58 -5.19
CA ALA A 115 -0.36 4.22 -3.90
C ALA A 115 -1.28 4.60 -2.75
N LEU A 116 -1.26 3.79 -1.69
CA LEU A 116 -1.88 4.12 -0.41
C LEU A 116 -0.76 4.51 0.54
N VAL A 117 -0.81 5.75 1.04
CA VAL A 117 0.23 6.37 1.86
C VAL A 117 -0.35 6.71 3.24
N PRO A 118 0.42 6.55 4.34
CA PRO A 118 -0.03 6.99 5.65
C PRO A 118 -0.19 8.52 5.71
N LEU A 119 -1.19 8.98 6.47
CA LEU A 119 -1.35 10.38 6.80
C LEU A 119 -0.42 10.74 7.95
N ILE A 120 0.44 11.73 7.75
CA ILE A 120 1.37 12.23 8.76
C ILE A 120 0.77 13.52 9.32
N GLN A 121 0.72 13.64 10.65
CA GLN A 121 0.24 14.83 11.34
C GLN A 121 1.38 15.42 12.18
N GLU A 122 1.88 16.58 11.77
CA GLU A 122 2.93 17.34 12.45
C GLU A 122 2.35 18.71 12.83
N ASP A 123 2.41 19.11 14.11
CA ASP A 123 1.99 20.44 14.59
C ASP A 123 0.59 20.91 14.14
N GLY A 124 -0.36 19.96 13.97
CA GLY A 124 -1.71 20.24 13.49
C GLY A 124 -1.85 20.35 11.96
N GLN A 125 -0.74 20.36 11.22
CA GLN A 125 -0.70 20.28 9.77
C GLN A 125 -0.64 18.83 9.30
N LYS A 126 -1.56 18.46 8.40
CA LYS A 126 -1.60 17.10 7.84
C LYS A 126 -0.83 17.08 6.53
N SER A 127 0.04 16.11 6.36
CA SER A 127 0.83 15.93 5.16
C SER A 127 0.92 14.46 4.75
N ILE A 128 1.25 14.24 3.48
CA ILE A 128 1.51 12.91 2.92
C ILE A 128 2.78 12.97 2.07
N ASN A 129 3.53 11.87 2.05
CA ASN A 129 4.73 11.74 1.22
C ASN A 129 4.46 10.75 0.09
N TYR A 130 4.33 11.24 -1.14
CA TYR A 130 4.10 10.41 -2.32
C TYR A 130 5.23 10.60 -3.32
N LEU A 131 5.89 9.50 -3.72
CA LEU A 131 7.08 9.52 -4.59
C LEU A 131 8.14 10.54 -4.13
N LYS A 132 8.43 10.54 -2.81
CA LYS A 132 9.39 11.46 -2.15
C LYS A 132 9.02 12.95 -2.27
N LYS A 133 7.76 13.28 -2.59
CA LYS A 133 7.23 14.65 -2.59
C LYS A 133 6.26 14.82 -1.43
N LYS A 134 6.49 15.84 -0.59
CA LYS A 134 5.58 16.23 0.50
C LYS A 134 4.40 16.99 -0.09
N PHE A 135 3.19 16.53 0.21
CA PHE A 135 1.94 17.23 -0.07
C PHE A 135 1.32 17.64 1.25
N VAL A 136 0.84 18.87 1.32
CA VAL A 136 0.26 19.47 2.52
C VAL A 136 -1.24 19.62 2.32
N TYR A 137 -2.00 19.28 3.35
CA TYR A 137 -3.44 19.47 3.34
C TYR A 137 -3.79 20.93 3.63
N ASN A 138 -4.53 21.55 2.71
CA ASN A 138 -5.07 22.88 2.89
C ASN A 138 -6.53 22.79 3.37
N SER A 139 -6.77 23.16 4.62
CA SER A 139 -8.11 23.08 5.24
C SER A 139 -9.14 23.98 4.57
N THR A 140 -8.71 25.08 3.92
CA THR A 140 -9.59 26.03 3.25
C THR A 140 -10.05 25.51 1.90
N THR A 141 -9.15 24.92 1.11
CA THR A 141 -9.48 24.38 -0.23
C THR A 141 -9.97 22.93 -0.16
N GLY A 142 -9.75 22.25 0.97
CA GLY A 142 -10.09 20.85 1.19
C GLY A 142 -9.26 19.88 0.35
N LYS A 143 -8.12 20.33 -0.21
CA LYS A 143 -7.28 19.56 -1.13
C LYS A 143 -5.86 19.40 -0.60
N PHE A 144 -5.19 18.34 -1.06
CA PHE A 144 -3.75 18.20 -0.88
C PHE A 144 -3.03 18.94 -2.00
N GLU A 145 -2.20 19.88 -1.61
CA GLU A 145 -1.42 20.73 -2.52
C GLU A 145 0.06 20.41 -2.35
N ARG A 146 0.83 20.61 -3.42
CA ARG A 146 2.29 20.54 -3.30
C ARG A 146 2.77 21.69 -2.45
N LEU A 147 3.88 21.48 -1.75
CA LEU A 147 4.51 22.55 -1.00
C LEU A 147 4.84 23.72 -1.93
N HIS A 148 4.31 24.90 -1.59
CA HIS A 148 4.53 26.11 -2.37
C HIS A 148 5.88 26.75 -2.00
N PHE A 149 6.65 27.09 -3.03
CA PHE A 149 7.91 27.81 -2.91
C PHE A 149 7.74 29.21 -3.49
N GLU A 150 8.11 30.22 -2.72
CA GLU A 150 8.05 31.62 -3.11
C GLU A 150 9.27 31.96 -3.99
N ILE A 151 9.21 31.55 -5.26
CA ILE A 151 10.29 31.81 -6.24
C ILE A 151 9.94 32.95 -7.21
N THR A 152 8.68 33.36 -7.27
CA THR A 152 8.17 34.38 -8.21
C THR A 152 8.03 35.76 -7.57
N SER A 153 8.61 35.96 -6.38
CA SER A 153 8.57 37.26 -5.72
C SER A 153 9.32 38.33 -6.54
N PRO A 154 8.93 39.63 -6.47
CA PRO A 154 9.62 40.70 -7.20
C PRO A 154 11.10 40.82 -6.80
N LEU A 155 11.95 41.30 -7.71
CA LEU A 155 13.39 41.45 -7.48
C LEU A 155 13.71 42.27 -6.20
N GLU A 156 12.91 43.30 -5.94
CA GLU A 156 13.02 44.15 -4.74
C GLU A 156 13.00 43.35 -3.43
N SER A 157 12.16 42.30 -3.37
CA SER A 157 12.05 41.45 -2.17
C SER A 157 13.32 40.63 -1.91
N TYR A 158 14.02 40.22 -2.98
CA TYR A 158 15.28 39.50 -2.87
C TYR A 158 16.43 40.43 -2.50
N LEU A 159 16.46 41.65 -3.07
CA LEU A 159 17.49 42.65 -2.77
C LEU A 159 17.43 43.14 -1.32
N GLY A 160 16.23 43.18 -0.72
CA GLY A 160 16.03 43.57 0.67
C GLY A 160 16.22 42.45 1.70
N SER A 161 16.52 41.22 1.28
CA SER A 161 16.64 40.09 2.21
C SER A 161 17.95 40.20 3.03
N THR A 162 17.84 40.20 4.36
CA THR A 162 18.99 40.36 5.28
C THR A 162 19.39 39.06 5.99
N GLY A 163 18.89 37.93 5.50
CA GLY A 163 19.06 36.61 6.13
C GLY A 163 17.88 36.26 7.06
N LEU A 164 17.92 35.04 7.60
CA LEU A 164 16.85 34.51 8.44
C LEU A 164 17.22 34.58 9.91
N THR A 165 16.23 34.87 10.75
CA THR A 165 16.35 34.73 12.21
C THR A 165 16.27 33.26 12.60
N ALA A 166 16.87 32.86 13.72
CA ALA A 166 16.84 31.48 14.22
C ALA A 166 15.42 30.87 14.33
N LYS A 167 14.42 31.68 14.70
CA LYS A 167 13.00 31.26 14.73
C LYS A 167 12.45 30.96 13.34
N GLU A 168 12.76 31.83 12.38
CA GLU A 168 12.32 31.67 10.99
C GLU A 168 13.01 30.47 10.30
N VAL A 169 14.24 30.15 10.71
CA VAL A 169 14.94 28.95 10.28
C VAL A 169 14.21 27.71 10.80
N ASP A 170 13.87 27.65 12.09
CA ASP A 170 13.12 26.51 12.65
C ASP A 170 11.75 26.33 11.97
N GLU A 171 10.99 27.41 11.79
CA GLU A 171 9.70 27.38 11.09
C GLU A 171 9.83 26.90 9.64
N ARG A 172 10.83 27.38 8.90
CA ARG A 172 11.06 26.96 7.51
C ARG A 172 11.60 25.53 7.43
N THR A 173 12.46 25.09 8.35
CA THR A 173 12.93 23.69 8.40
C THR A 173 11.77 22.74 8.68
N ARG A 174 10.81 23.11 9.54
CA ARG A 174 9.60 22.31 9.76
C ARG A 174 8.70 22.26 8.52
N LYS A 175 8.54 23.40 7.84
CA LYS A 175 7.68 23.52 6.64
C LYS A 175 8.28 22.79 5.43
N TYR A 176 9.56 23.01 5.15
CA TYR A 176 10.26 22.53 3.95
C TYR A 176 11.01 21.21 4.15
N GLY A 177 11.30 20.85 5.40
CA GLY A 177 12.22 19.78 5.72
C GLY A 177 13.68 20.23 5.61
N GLU A 178 14.59 19.33 5.99
CA GLU A 178 16.03 19.55 5.83
C GLU A 178 16.44 19.39 4.37
N ASN A 179 17.43 20.18 3.94
CA ASN A 179 18.01 20.06 2.59
C ASN A 179 19.02 18.91 2.54
N ILE A 180 18.52 17.68 2.67
CA ILE A 180 19.31 16.46 2.64
C ILE A 180 18.87 15.62 1.45
N TYR A 181 19.85 15.20 0.64
CA TYR A 181 19.63 14.27 -0.45
C TYR A 181 19.99 12.85 0.01
N ASP A 182 19.03 12.21 0.67
CA ASP A 182 19.16 10.82 1.12
C ASP A 182 18.42 9.88 0.16
N ILE A 183 19.16 8.96 -0.45
CA ILE A 183 18.58 7.89 -1.26
C ILE A 183 18.57 6.64 -0.38
N PRO A 184 17.41 6.26 0.20
CA PRO A 184 17.36 5.05 1.00
C PRO A 184 17.62 3.85 0.11
N LEU A 185 18.64 3.08 0.49
CA LEU A 185 18.88 1.77 -0.09
C LEU A 185 17.77 0.84 0.41
N PRO A 186 17.03 0.16 -0.48
CA PRO A 186 16.04 -0.81 -0.05
C PRO A 186 16.73 -1.96 0.65
N ASP A 187 16.16 -2.42 1.75
CA ASP A 187 16.67 -3.61 2.42
C ASP A 187 16.47 -4.84 1.52
N PHE A 188 17.40 -5.81 1.62
CA PHE A 188 17.29 -7.07 0.89
C PHE A 188 15.93 -7.72 1.06
N TRP A 189 15.36 -7.64 2.27
CA TRP A 189 14.08 -8.25 2.59
C TRP A 189 12.90 -7.58 1.88
N GLU A 190 12.89 -6.25 1.76
CA GLU A 190 11.86 -5.52 1.03
C GLU A 190 11.88 -5.90 -0.46
N LEU A 191 13.08 -5.93 -1.04
CA LEU A 191 13.27 -6.28 -2.45
C LEU A 191 12.92 -7.75 -2.70
N PHE A 192 13.31 -8.65 -1.80
CA PHE A 192 13.00 -10.07 -1.89
C PHE A 192 11.50 -10.31 -1.83
N GLN A 193 10.79 -9.63 -0.92
CA GLN A 193 9.33 -9.73 -0.84
C GLN A 193 8.65 -9.27 -2.12
N GLU A 194 9.09 -8.17 -2.73
CA GLU A 194 8.54 -7.68 -4.00
C GLU A 194 8.71 -8.70 -5.14
N HIS A 195 9.84 -9.42 -5.17
CA HIS A 195 10.07 -10.49 -6.13
C HIS A 195 9.30 -11.78 -5.79
N ALA A 196 9.20 -12.14 -4.52
CA ALA A 196 8.52 -13.36 -4.08
C ALA A 196 7.00 -13.30 -4.33
N VAL A 197 6.41 -12.10 -4.34
CA VAL A 197 5.00 -11.92 -4.72
C VAL A 197 4.81 -11.73 -6.23
N ALA A 198 5.88 -11.77 -7.04
CA ALA A 198 5.73 -11.64 -8.48
C ALA A 198 4.85 -12.78 -9.02
N PRO A 199 3.85 -12.49 -9.88
CA PRO A 199 2.91 -13.51 -10.36
C PRO A 199 3.58 -14.73 -10.99
N PHE A 200 4.69 -14.51 -11.71
CA PHE A 200 5.46 -15.59 -12.32
C PHE A 200 6.10 -16.51 -11.28
N PHE A 201 6.75 -15.95 -10.26
CA PHE A 201 7.40 -16.72 -9.20
C PHE A 201 6.38 -17.53 -8.39
N VAL A 202 5.25 -16.92 -8.04
CA VAL A 202 4.15 -17.60 -7.34
C VAL A 202 3.60 -18.76 -8.17
N PHE A 203 3.41 -18.55 -9.48
CA PHE A 203 2.95 -19.61 -10.38
C PHE A 203 3.95 -20.76 -10.49
N GLN A 204 5.25 -20.46 -10.61
CA GLN A 204 6.30 -21.48 -10.62
C GLN A 204 6.27 -22.34 -9.35
N LEU A 205 6.18 -21.69 -8.17
CA LEU A 205 6.11 -22.40 -6.90
C LEU A 205 4.86 -23.29 -6.81
N PHE A 206 3.71 -22.78 -7.26
CA PHE A 206 2.47 -23.55 -7.31
C PHE A 206 2.61 -24.79 -8.20
N CYS A 207 3.19 -24.66 -9.40
CA CYS A 207 3.46 -25.80 -10.26
C CYS A 207 4.34 -26.83 -9.56
N VAL A 208 5.47 -26.43 -8.96
CA VAL A 208 6.36 -27.36 -8.24
C VAL A 208 5.65 -28.07 -7.08
N LEU A 209 4.78 -27.37 -6.34
CA LEU A 209 3.98 -27.98 -5.27
C LEU A 209 2.99 -29.04 -5.77
N LEU A 210 2.40 -28.86 -6.96
CA LEU A 210 1.56 -29.88 -7.57
C LEU A 210 2.36 -31.13 -7.95
N TRP A 211 3.58 -30.96 -8.48
CA TRP A 211 4.49 -32.08 -8.77
C TRP A 211 4.97 -32.80 -7.50
N LEU A 212 5.08 -32.07 -6.38
CA LEU A 212 5.40 -32.66 -5.07
C LEU A 212 4.28 -33.57 -4.55
N MET A 213 3.02 -33.21 -4.82
CA MET A 213 1.83 -33.94 -4.35
C MET A 213 1.63 -35.28 -5.08
N ASP A 214 2.22 -35.46 -6.26
CA ASP A 214 2.09 -36.64 -7.13
C ASP A 214 3.27 -37.62 -7.01
N GLU A 215 3.84 -37.79 -5.81
CA GLU A 215 4.97 -38.69 -5.47
C GLU A 215 6.37 -38.37 -6.05
N TYR A 216 6.57 -37.29 -6.79
CA TYR A 216 7.91 -36.89 -7.30
C TYR A 216 8.64 -35.87 -6.42
N TRP A 217 8.73 -36.15 -5.11
CA TRP A 217 9.32 -35.21 -4.14
C TRP A 217 10.79 -34.90 -4.40
N TYR A 218 11.57 -35.90 -4.82
CA TYR A 218 13.00 -35.76 -5.09
C TYR A 218 13.29 -34.87 -6.30
N TYR A 219 12.59 -35.08 -7.42
CA TYR A 219 12.77 -34.27 -8.63
C TYR A 219 12.22 -32.85 -8.46
N SER A 220 11.11 -32.69 -7.74
CA SER A 220 10.50 -31.38 -7.48
C SER A 220 11.37 -30.47 -6.60
N LEU A 221 12.08 -31.04 -5.62
CA LEU A 221 13.00 -30.27 -4.76
C LEU A 221 14.24 -29.77 -5.55
N LEU A 222 14.70 -30.57 -6.51
CA LEU A 222 15.86 -30.24 -7.35
C LEU A 222 15.54 -29.11 -8.36
N THR A 223 14.26 -28.90 -8.72
CA THR A 223 13.81 -27.77 -9.54
C THR A 223 13.72 -26.44 -8.76
N LEU A 224 13.61 -26.50 -7.43
CA LEU A 224 13.41 -25.33 -6.55
C LEU A 224 14.75 -24.73 -6.09
N LEU A 225 15.81 -25.57 -6.01
CA LEU A 225 17.18 -25.14 -5.78
C LEU A 225 17.85 -24.86 -7.13
N PRO A 226 18.09 -23.58 -7.50
CA PRO A 226 19.03 -23.33 -8.59
C PRO A 226 20.41 -23.86 -8.18
N ALA A 227 21.06 -24.57 -9.10
CA ALA A 227 22.50 -24.77 -9.07
C ALA A 227 23.24 -23.43 -9.17
#